data_AF-A0A7Y6XGB9-F1
#
_entry.id   AF-A0A7Y6XGB9-F1
#
_cell.length_a   1.000
_cell.length_b   1.000
_cell.length_c   1.000
_cell.angle_alpha   90.00
_cell.angle_beta   90.00
_cell.angle_gamma   90.00
#
_symmetry.space_group_name_H-M   'P 1'
#
loop_
_entity.id
_entity.type
_entity.pdbx_description
1 polymer ?
#
loop_
_entity_poly.entity_id
_entity_poly.type
_entity_poly.pdbx_seq_one_letter_code
_entity_poly.pdbx_strand_id
1 'polypeptide(L)'
;MNSPARIPDWLLERIALGELPPDELAAARALLEQEPGGLERLAALEADSRATLERLSPERVAREVDTRFRRGAQARQAPARSPWLTSAMGLVPVLAALALFVIAQPDSNPGGAPSSPGTETTGPVAGLEPEPTRSKGLTPRLEVHRQRAQADELLAEGASAVAGDVVQLAYVAAGRTHGVILSVDGRGSVTVHAPEQGAQAATLSPSGTHRLSGAYELDDAPRFERFFLVTSDHPFAVEPVLEAARVLAASPEAHTASLFLPEGLTQVSFTLQK
;
A
#
# COMPACT_ATOMS: atom_id res chain seq x y z
N MET A 1 -23.11 -34.43 -33.90
CA MET A 1 -23.83 -33.99 -32.68
C MET A 1 -22.96 -32.92 -32.04
N ASN A 2 -23.30 -31.64 -32.22
CA ASN A 2 -22.56 -30.55 -31.60
C ASN A 2 -22.88 -30.60 -30.10
N SER A 3 -21.86 -30.76 -29.26
CA SER A 3 -22.01 -30.61 -27.81
C SER A 3 -22.63 -29.23 -27.53
N PRO A 4 -23.64 -29.13 -26.65
CA PRO A 4 -24.20 -27.84 -26.26
C PRO A 4 -23.08 -26.98 -25.68
N ALA A 5 -23.02 -25.72 -26.12
CA ALA A 5 -22.02 -24.77 -25.66
C ALA A 5 -22.25 -24.48 -24.18
N ARG A 6 -21.34 -24.99 -23.32
CA ARG A 6 -21.35 -24.74 -21.88
C ARG A 6 -21.14 -23.25 -21.63
N ILE A 7 -21.98 -22.66 -20.78
CA ILE A 7 -21.84 -21.26 -20.36
C ILE A 7 -20.57 -21.10 -19.52
N PRO A 8 -19.67 -20.17 -19.88
CA PRO A 8 -18.48 -19.85 -19.10
C PRO A 8 -18.80 -19.49 -17.65
N ASP A 9 -17.93 -19.87 -16.72
CA ASP A 9 -18.18 -19.70 -15.28
C ASP A 9 -18.34 -18.22 -14.86
N TRP A 10 -17.60 -17.29 -15.50
CA TRP A 10 -17.78 -15.85 -15.26
C TRP A 10 -19.19 -15.34 -15.60
N LEU A 11 -19.84 -15.93 -16.63
CA LEU A 11 -21.19 -15.54 -17.02
C LEU A 11 -22.22 -16.16 -16.07
N LEU A 12 -21.97 -17.38 -15.58
CA LEU A 12 -22.76 -18.01 -14.53
C LEU A 12 -22.75 -17.17 -13.23
N GLU A 13 -21.59 -16.67 -12.82
CA GLU A 13 -21.44 -15.80 -11.66
C GLU A 13 -22.24 -14.50 -11.82
N ARG A 14 -22.18 -13.86 -12.99
CA ARG A 14 -22.98 -12.65 -13.26
C ARG A 14 -24.49 -12.90 -13.30
N ILE A 15 -24.93 -14.09 -13.74
CA ILE A 15 -26.34 -14.52 -13.64
C ILE A 15 -26.75 -14.66 -12.17
N ALA A 16 -25.92 -15.30 -11.34
CA ALA A 16 -26.19 -15.50 -9.91
C ALA A 16 -26.28 -14.18 -9.14
N LEU A 17 -25.42 -13.22 -9.47
CA LEU A 17 -25.35 -11.90 -8.83
C LEU A 17 -26.37 -10.88 -9.40
N GLY A 18 -27.01 -11.18 -10.53
CA GLY A 18 -27.95 -10.25 -11.17
C GLY A 18 -27.28 -9.01 -11.78
N GLU A 19 -26.03 -9.12 -12.22
CA GLU A 19 -25.20 -8.01 -12.72
C GLU A 19 -25.31 -7.80 -14.25
N LEU A 20 -26.28 -8.45 -14.89
CA LEU A 20 -26.56 -8.31 -16.31
C LEU A 20 -27.73 -7.35 -16.52
N PRO A 21 -27.72 -6.52 -17.59
CA PRO A 21 -28.90 -5.79 -18.04
C PRO A 21 -30.11 -6.74 -18.18
N PRO A 22 -31.36 -6.29 -17.94
CA PRO A 22 -32.53 -7.18 -17.89
C PRO A 22 -32.69 -8.09 -19.12
N ASP A 23 -32.46 -7.55 -20.31
CA ASP A 23 -32.56 -8.29 -21.57
C ASP A 23 -31.44 -9.34 -21.73
N GLU A 24 -30.22 -8.98 -21.31
CA GLU A 24 -29.06 -9.90 -21.32
C GLU A 24 -29.21 -11.01 -20.27
N LEU A 25 -29.75 -10.68 -19.09
CA LEU A 25 -30.01 -11.66 -18.04
C LEU A 25 -31.05 -12.69 -18.50
N ALA A 26 -32.12 -12.23 -19.16
CA ALA A 26 -33.14 -13.12 -19.72
C ALA A 26 -32.56 -14.06 -20.78
N ALA A 27 -31.75 -13.52 -21.70
CA ALA A 27 -31.08 -14.33 -22.73
C ALA A 27 -30.07 -15.33 -22.12
N ALA A 28 -29.28 -14.90 -21.14
CA ALA A 28 -28.30 -15.75 -20.47
C ALA A 28 -28.95 -16.88 -19.67
N ARG A 29 -30.09 -16.61 -19.01
CA ARG A 29 -30.90 -17.64 -18.35
C ARG A 29 -31.49 -18.64 -19.34
N ALA A 30 -32.01 -18.17 -20.47
CA ALA A 30 -32.54 -19.05 -21.52
C ALA A 30 -31.45 -19.97 -22.12
N LEU A 31 -30.22 -19.47 -22.23
CA LEU A 31 -29.06 -20.30 -22.63
C LEU A 31 -28.69 -21.31 -21.54
N LEU A 32 -28.75 -20.91 -20.27
CA LEU A 32 -28.40 -21.77 -19.13
C LEU A 32 -29.37 -22.95 -18.99
N GLU A 33 -30.66 -22.72 -19.26
CA GLU A 33 -31.68 -23.76 -19.27
C GLU A 33 -31.47 -24.80 -20.37
N GLN A 34 -30.80 -24.42 -21.46
CA GLN A 34 -30.46 -25.33 -22.56
C GLN A 34 -29.18 -26.13 -22.29
N GLU A 35 -28.37 -25.73 -21.30
CA GLU A 35 -27.16 -26.44 -20.90
C GLU A 35 -27.51 -27.65 -20.02
N PRO A 36 -27.05 -28.86 -20.37
CA PRO A 36 -27.18 -30.03 -19.48
C PRO A 36 -26.53 -29.76 -18.12
N GLY A 37 -27.33 -29.77 -17.05
CA GLY A 37 -26.87 -29.50 -15.68
C GLY A 37 -26.62 -28.01 -15.38
N GLY A 38 -26.98 -27.08 -16.26
CA GLY A 38 -26.77 -25.65 -16.07
C GLY A 38 -27.46 -25.09 -14.82
N LEU A 39 -28.72 -25.46 -14.61
CA LEU A 39 -29.49 -25.04 -13.43
C LEU A 39 -28.93 -25.63 -12.12
N GLU A 40 -28.43 -26.87 -12.15
CA GLU A 40 -27.81 -27.52 -11.00
C GLU A 40 -26.51 -26.82 -10.61
N ARG A 41 -25.72 -26.42 -11.61
CA ARG A 41 -24.48 -25.66 -11.42
C ARG A 41 -24.73 -24.27 -10.83
N LEU A 42 -25.77 -23.57 -11.29
CA LEU A 42 -26.19 -22.30 -10.69
C LEU A 42 -26.64 -22.48 -9.24
N ALA A 43 -27.47 -23.48 -8.96
CA ALA A 43 -27.92 -23.77 -7.60
C ALA A 43 -26.76 -24.13 -6.66
N ALA A 44 -25.77 -24.87 -7.14
CA ALA A 44 -24.55 -25.17 -6.38
C ALA A 44 -23.74 -23.91 -6.03
N LEU A 45 -23.58 -22.99 -6.99
CA LEU A 45 -22.91 -21.70 -6.78
C LEU A 45 -23.65 -20.82 -5.75
N GLU A 46 -24.97 -20.74 -5.86
CA GLU A 46 -25.81 -20.00 -4.90
C GLU A 46 -25.78 -20.61 -3.50
N ALA A 47 -25.74 -21.95 -3.39
CA ALA A 47 -25.62 -22.66 -2.12
C ALA A 47 -24.26 -22.41 -1.46
N ASP A 48 -23.16 -22.44 -2.21
CA ASP A 48 -21.82 -22.13 -1.68
C ASP A 48 -21.70 -20.67 -1.23
N SER A 49 -22.26 -19.74 -2.02
CA SER A 49 -22.35 -18.32 -1.65
C SER A 49 -23.10 -18.14 -0.33
N ARG A 50 -24.24 -18.82 -0.16
CA ARG A 50 -25.02 -18.81 1.08
C ARG A 50 -24.25 -19.40 2.26
N ALA A 51 -23.60 -20.54 2.08
CA ALA A 51 -22.78 -21.17 3.11
C ALA A 51 -21.62 -20.25 3.55
N THR A 52 -21.02 -19.51 2.61
CA THR A 52 -19.99 -18.52 2.91
C THR A 52 -20.54 -17.36 3.72
N LEU A 53 -21.72 -16.82 3.36
CA LEU A 53 -22.38 -15.74 4.10
C LEU A 53 -22.85 -16.15 5.49
N GLU A 54 -23.29 -17.40 5.66
CA GLU A 54 -23.63 -17.96 6.97
C GLU A 54 -22.39 -18.11 7.86
N ARG A 55 -21.29 -18.62 7.30
CA ARG A 55 -20.00 -18.80 8.01
C ARG A 55 -19.34 -17.45 8.37
N LEU A 56 -19.47 -16.47 7.48
CA LEU A 56 -18.93 -15.12 7.59
C LEU A 56 -20.06 -14.10 7.74
N SER A 57 -20.91 -14.30 8.75
CA SER A 57 -22.03 -13.40 8.98
C SER A 57 -21.56 -11.94 9.11
N PRO A 58 -22.34 -10.97 8.59
CA PRO A 58 -21.96 -9.56 8.62
C PRO A 58 -21.60 -9.06 10.02
N GLU A 59 -22.32 -9.53 11.03
CA GLU A 59 -22.05 -9.20 12.44
C GLU A 59 -20.70 -9.71 12.93
N ARG A 60 -20.31 -10.93 12.51
CA ARG A 60 -19.02 -11.52 12.90
C ARG A 60 -17.88 -10.77 12.24
N VAL A 61 -18.02 -10.43 10.97
CA VAL A 61 -17.04 -9.62 10.23
C VAL A 61 -16.94 -8.22 10.82
N ALA A 62 -18.07 -7.56 11.11
CA ALA A 62 -18.10 -6.24 11.73
C ALA A 62 -17.40 -6.23 13.09
N ARG A 63 -17.67 -7.22 13.95
CA ARG A 63 -16.97 -7.36 15.25
C ARG A 63 -15.46 -7.53 15.08
N GLU A 64 -15.03 -8.34 14.13
CA GLU A 64 -13.59 -8.56 13.88
C GLU A 64 -12.90 -7.30 13.32
N VAL A 65 -13.58 -6.53 12.48
CA VAL A 65 -13.08 -5.23 12.00
C VAL A 65 -12.95 -4.25 13.17
N ASP A 66 -13.97 -4.17 14.02
CA ASP A 66 -13.98 -3.33 15.21
C ASP A 66 -12.84 -3.66 16.19
N THR A 67 -12.61 -4.96 16.45
CA THR A 67 -11.53 -5.40 17.36
C THR A 67 -10.16 -5.05 16.80
N ARG A 68 -9.94 -5.23 15.49
CA ARG A 68 -8.69 -4.83 14.82
C ARG A 68 -8.49 -3.32 14.85
N PHE A 69 -9.54 -2.55 14.58
CA PHE A 69 -9.49 -1.10 14.63
C PHE A 69 -9.15 -0.58 16.03
N ARG A 70 -9.82 -1.11 17.08
CA ARG A 70 -9.56 -0.73 18.48
C ARG A 70 -8.15 -1.13 18.94
N ARG A 71 -7.65 -2.31 18.57
CA ARG A 71 -6.28 -2.73 18.87
C ARG A 71 -5.25 -1.80 18.22
N GLY A 72 -5.46 -1.42 16.96
CA GLY A 72 -4.62 -0.45 16.27
C GLY A 72 -4.67 0.95 16.89
N ALA A 73 -5.84 1.39 17.39
CA ALA A 73 -5.99 2.67 18.06
C ALA A 73 -5.35 2.70 19.47
N GLN A 74 -5.49 1.62 20.26
CA GLN A 74 -4.87 1.52 21.59
C GLN A 74 -3.34 1.42 21.52
N ALA A 75 -2.79 0.73 20.51
CA ALA A 75 -1.34 0.70 20.27
C ALA A 75 -0.76 2.09 19.98
N ARG A 76 -1.54 2.99 19.36
CA ARG A 76 -1.15 4.39 19.10
C ARG A 76 -1.24 5.30 20.33
N GLN A 77 -2.00 4.92 21.35
CA GLN A 77 -2.24 5.73 22.55
C GLN A 77 -1.46 5.26 23.78
N ALA A 78 -0.81 4.09 23.73
CA ALA A 78 0.02 3.63 24.83
C ALA A 78 1.23 4.57 25.01
N PRO A 79 1.41 5.21 26.18
CA PRO A 79 2.57 6.05 26.41
C PRO A 79 3.82 5.18 26.36
N ALA A 80 4.78 5.56 25.52
CA ALA A 80 6.09 4.92 25.45
C ALA A 80 6.74 4.97 26.84
N ARG A 81 6.72 3.85 27.57
CA ARG A 81 7.45 3.72 28.82
C ARG A 81 8.93 3.67 28.47
N SER A 82 9.58 4.83 28.58
CA SER A 82 11.03 5.01 28.44
C SER A 82 11.75 4.04 29.39
N PRO A 83 12.71 3.23 28.90
CA PRO A 83 13.48 2.32 29.75
C PRO A 83 14.61 3.03 30.53
N TRP A 84 14.66 4.37 30.58
CA TRP A 84 15.77 5.12 31.18
C TRP A 84 15.65 5.41 32.70
N LEU A 85 14.85 4.64 33.45
CA LEU A 85 14.71 4.85 34.90
C LEU A 85 14.84 3.53 35.68
N THR A 86 15.94 2.82 35.49
CA THR A 86 16.47 1.87 36.49
C THR A 86 17.97 2.08 36.64
N SER A 87 18.38 3.21 37.25
CA SER A 87 19.67 3.40 37.92
C SER A 87 19.65 4.74 38.66
N ALA A 88 19.41 4.69 39.98
CA ALA A 88 19.96 5.59 41.01
C ALA A 88 19.02 5.63 42.23
N MET A 89 19.12 4.61 43.08
CA MET A 89 19.00 4.85 44.52
C MET A 89 20.25 5.64 44.93
N GLY A 90 20.06 6.88 45.38
CA GLY A 90 21.12 7.75 45.87
C GLY A 90 20.54 8.99 46.56
N LEU A 91 20.27 8.84 47.86
CA LEU A 91 20.17 9.84 48.93
C LEU A 91 20.13 11.34 48.57
N VAL A 92 19.02 11.99 48.94
CA VAL A 92 18.87 13.42 49.29
C VAL A 92 19.24 13.58 50.79
N PRO A 93 19.62 14.76 51.39
CA PRO A 93 19.48 16.16 50.95
C PRO A 93 20.74 17.05 51.13
N VAL A 94 20.69 18.33 50.72
CA VAL A 94 20.98 19.48 51.61
C VAL A 94 20.74 20.85 50.92
N LEU A 95 19.91 21.64 51.62
CA LEU A 95 19.81 23.11 51.76
C LEU A 95 19.37 24.03 50.60
N ALA A 96 18.18 24.59 50.83
CA ALA A 96 17.68 25.87 50.36
C ALA A 96 18.60 27.06 50.71
N ALA A 97 18.61 28.07 49.84
CA ALA A 97 18.46 29.51 50.14
C ALA A 97 19.20 30.37 49.08
N LEU A 98 18.47 31.06 48.22
CA LEU A 98 18.35 32.52 48.23
C LEU A 98 17.49 32.98 47.03
N ALA A 99 16.31 33.49 47.36
CA ALA A 99 15.57 34.44 46.55
C ALA A 99 16.12 35.87 46.79
N LEU A 100 15.73 36.81 45.92
CA LEU A 100 15.99 38.26 45.93
C LEU A 100 17.45 38.63 45.57
N PHE A 101 17.77 39.56 44.66
CA PHE A 101 17.24 40.90 44.39
C PHE A 101 17.93 41.38 43.08
N VAL A 102 17.28 42.03 42.12
CA VAL A 102 17.26 43.49 41.83
C VAL A 102 16.41 43.60 40.55
N ILE A 103 15.15 44.05 40.49
CA ILE A 103 14.50 45.36 40.74
C ILE A 103 15.08 46.55 39.95
N ALA A 104 14.31 46.90 38.90
CA ALA A 104 13.95 48.22 38.38
C ALA A 104 14.97 49.04 37.58
N GLN A 105 14.58 49.43 36.34
CA GLN A 105 14.01 50.78 36.12
C GLN A 105 12.94 50.80 35.00
N PRO A 106 11.98 51.76 35.05
CA PRO A 106 10.79 51.83 34.19
C PRO A 106 10.73 53.05 33.23
N ASP A 107 9.81 52.92 32.27
CA ASP A 107 8.95 53.90 31.57
C ASP A 107 9.50 55.12 30.81
N SER A 108 9.10 55.22 29.53
CA SER A 108 8.29 56.34 28.98
C SER A 108 7.66 55.98 27.61
N ASN A 109 6.33 56.03 27.60
CA ASN A 109 5.27 55.79 26.59
C ASN A 109 5.28 56.81 25.41
N PRO A 110 4.24 56.99 24.53
CA PRO A 110 3.06 56.17 24.13
C PRO A 110 2.71 56.17 22.62
N GLY A 111 1.71 55.35 22.25
CA GLY A 111 0.73 55.68 21.21
C GLY A 111 0.60 54.60 20.12
N GLY A 112 -0.56 54.04 19.80
CA GLY A 112 -1.91 54.18 20.34
C GLY A 112 -2.75 53.08 19.67
N ALA A 113 -3.64 52.45 20.43
CA ALA A 113 -4.74 51.66 19.88
C ALA A 113 -5.90 52.59 19.52
N PRO A 114 -6.85 52.12 18.70
CA PRO A 114 -8.14 51.83 19.30
C PRO A 114 -8.81 50.50 18.87
N SER A 115 -9.52 49.95 19.85
CA SER A 115 -10.59 48.94 19.98
C SER A 115 -11.46 48.63 18.74
N SER A 116 -11.68 47.34 18.38
CA SER A 116 -12.79 46.40 18.75
C SER A 116 -14.10 46.58 17.92
N PRO A 117 -15.10 45.65 17.88
CA PRO A 117 -15.26 44.30 18.49
C PRO A 117 -15.89 43.20 17.55
N GLY A 118 -16.08 41.98 18.09
CA GLY A 118 -17.08 40.98 17.63
C GLY A 118 -16.54 39.88 16.70
N THR A 119 -16.99 38.63 16.66
CA THR A 119 -18.17 37.96 17.24
C THR A 119 -17.96 36.44 17.08
N GLU A 120 -18.43 35.66 18.05
CA GLU A 120 -18.60 34.21 17.96
C GLU A 120 -19.45 33.86 16.72
N THR A 121 -18.98 32.99 15.83
CA THR A 121 -19.86 32.33 14.86
C THR A 121 -19.36 30.93 14.56
N THR A 122 -20.14 29.99 15.09
CA THR A 122 -20.36 28.64 14.60
C THR A 122 -20.37 28.62 13.06
N GLY A 123 -19.37 27.95 12.46
CA GLY A 123 -19.27 27.70 11.02
C GLY A 123 -19.15 26.20 10.77
N PRO A 124 -19.81 25.65 9.74
CA PRO A 124 -20.27 24.27 9.70
C PRO A 124 -19.16 23.26 9.40
N VAL A 125 -19.35 22.07 9.97
CA VAL A 125 -18.79 20.80 9.48
C VAL A 125 -19.30 20.60 8.05
N ALA A 126 -18.47 20.91 7.06
CA ALA A 126 -18.72 20.60 5.65
C ALA A 126 -17.38 20.45 4.93
N GLY A 127 -17.18 19.30 4.27
CA GLY A 127 -15.98 19.02 3.50
C GLY A 127 -15.26 17.71 3.84
N LEU A 128 -15.98 16.69 4.33
CA LEU A 128 -15.69 15.33 3.87
C LEU A 128 -16.07 15.32 2.39
N GLU A 129 -15.16 15.77 1.54
CA GLU A 129 -15.21 15.41 0.14
C GLU A 129 -14.71 13.95 0.10
N PRO A 130 -15.58 12.95 -0.11
CA PRO A 130 -15.10 11.64 -0.50
C PRO A 130 -14.33 11.88 -1.79
N GLU A 131 -13.01 11.72 -1.73
CA GLU A 131 -12.17 11.80 -2.92
C GLU A 131 -12.84 10.93 -3.98
N PRO A 132 -13.26 11.51 -5.11
CA PRO A 132 -14.12 10.82 -6.04
C PRO A 132 -13.42 9.53 -6.41
N THR A 133 -14.13 8.41 -6.20
CA THR A 133 -13.87 7.13 -6.84
C THR A 133 -13.98 7.36 -8.33
N ARG A 134 -12.96 8.00 -8.90
CA ARG A 134 -12.73 8.07 -10.30
C ARG A 134 -12.12 6.72 -10.59
N SER A 135 -12.88 5.89 -11.28
CA SER A 135 -12.40 4.79 -12.10
C SER A 135 -11.39 5.36 -13.11
N LYS A 136 -10.19 5.70 -12.62
CA LYS A 136 -9.00 6.09 -13.37
C LYS A 136 -8.42 4.78 -13.88
N GLY A 137 -8.02 4.72 -15.16
CA GLY A 137 -7.19 3.64 -15.65
C GLY A 137 -6.04 3.43 -14.67
N LEU A 138 -6.09 2.32 -13.94
CA LEU A 138 -5.11 2.05 -12.90
C LEU A 138 -3.78 1.82 -13.61
N THR A 139 -2.73 2.49 -13.14
CA THR A 139 -1.37 2.22 -13.60
C THR A 139 -0.67 1.34 -12.58
N PRO A 140 0.22 0.44 -13.01
CA PRO A 140 1.06 -0.30 -12.09
C PRO A 140 1.81 0.67 -11.15
N ARG A 141 2.00 0.28 -9.89
CA ARG A 141 2.76 1.08 -8.92
C ARG A 141 3.44 0.20 -7.88
N LEU A 142 4.53 0.73 -7.33
CA LEU A 142 5.21 0.20 -6.16
C LEU A 142 4.84 1.02 -4.94
N GLU A 143 4.72 0.35 -3.81
CA GLU A 143 4.65 0.94 -2.49
C GLU A 143 5.79 0.37 -1.64
N VAL A 144 6.46 1.25 -0.91
CA VAL A 144 7.57 0.87 -0.02
C VAL A 144 7.18 1.24 1.40
N HIS A 145 7.16 0.25 2.28
CA HIS A 145 6.79 0.43 3.67
C HIS A 145 8.02 0.18 4.55
N ARG A 146 8.45 1.16 5.33
CA ARG A 146 9.55 0.98 6.28
C ARG A 146 9.03 0.44 7.60
N GLN A 147 9.59 -0.65 8.07
CA GLN A 147 9.22 -1.23 9.36
C GLN A 147 9.67 -0.31 10.48
N ARG A 148 8.74 -0.02 11.40
CA ARG A 148 9.03 0.66 12.66
C ARG A 148 8.51 -0.20 13.81
N ALA A 149 9.01 0.06 15.02
CA ALA A 149 8.61 -0.68 16.21
C ALA A 149 7.10 -0.67 16.50
N GLN A 150 6.37 0.37 16.03
CA GLN A 150 4.95 0.55 16.33
C GLN A 150 4.03 0.26 15.14
N ALA A 151 4.43 0.67 13.93
CA ALA A 151 3.67 0.44 12.69
C ALA A 151 4.57 0.66 11.47
N ASP A 152 4.30 -0.08 10.41
CA ASP A 152 4.94 0.16 9.11
C ASP A 152 4.60 1.57 8.59
N GLU A 153 5.62 2.30 8.17
CA GLU A 153 5.56 3.64 7.61
C GLU A 153 5.56 3.57 6.08
N LEU A 154 4.48 3.97 5.42
CA LEU A 154 4.48 4.11 3.96
C LEU A 154 5.38 5.29 3.55
N LEU A 155 6.39 4.99 2.73
CA LEU A 155 7.34 5.98 2.23
C LEU A 155 6.83 6.66 0.96
N ALA A 156 7.19 7.94 0.81
CA ALA A 156 6.98 8.71 -0.41
C ALA A 156 8.20 8.59 -1.35
N GLU A 157 8.00 8.85 -2.64
CA GLU A 157 9.08 8.90 -3.63
C GLU A 157 10.18 9.87 -3.16
N GLY A 158 11.43 9.42 -3.19
CA GLY A 158 12.59 10.20 -2.75
C GLY A 158 12.75 10.31 -1.23
N ALA A 159 11.99 9.56 -0.43
CA ALA A 159 12.14 9.57 1.02
C ALA A 159 13.55 9.11 1.44
N SER A 160 14.08 9.73 2.50
CA SER A 160 15.37 9.35 3.08
C SER A 160 15.27 8.04 3.87
N ALA A 161 16.21 7.14 3.62
CA ALA A 161 16.39 5.88 4.33
C ALA A 161 17.87 5.66 4.63
N VAL A 162 18.15 4.96 5.73
CA VAL A 162 19.53 4.71 6.19
C VAL A 162 19.82 3.22 6.22
N ALA A 163 21.11 2.87 6.27
CA ALA A 163 21.53 1.48 6.46
C ALA A 163 20.88 0.88 7.71
N GLY A 164 20.38 -0.35 7.60
CA GLY A 164 19.64 -1.06 8.65
C GLY A 164 18.14 -0.78 8.68
N ASP A 165 17.62 0.19 7.92
CA ASP A 165 16.17 0.31 7.73
C ASP A 165 15.66 -0.95 7.01
N VAL A 166 14.65 -1.61 7.57
CA VAL A 166 13.98 -2.76 6.95
C VAL A 166 12.76 -2.27 6.17
N VAL A 167 12.73 -2.51 4.87
CA VAL A 167 11.65 -2.11 3.97
C VAL A 167 10.87 -3.32 3.45
N GLN A 168 9.56 -3.19 3.40
CA GLN A 168 8.62 -4.15 2.83
C GLN A 168 8.08 -3.58 1.52
N LEU A 169 8.33 -4.29 0.42
CA LEU A 169 7.79 -3.92 -0.89
C LEU A 169 6.36 -4.45 -1.07
N ALA A 170 5.54 -3.65 -1.73
CA ALA A 170 4.24 -4.04 -2.22
C ALA A 170 4.01 -3.48 -3.63
N TYR A 171 3.14 -4.13 -4.39
CA TYR A 171 2.78 -3.71 -5.74
C TYR A 171 1.27 -3.62 -5.93
N VAL A 172 0.85 -2.78 -6.88
CA VAL A 172 -0.46 -2.84 -7.51
C VAL A 172 -0.21 -3.11 -8.99
N ALA A 173 -0.70 -4.24 -9.51
CA ALA A 173 -0.45 -4.64 -10.89
C ALA A 173 -1.37 -3.94 -11.91
N ALA A 174 -2.50 -3.43 -11.44
CA ALA A 174 -3.43 -2.63 -12.24
C ALA A 174 -3.87 -3.32 -13.55
N GLY A 175 -4.23 -4.60 -13.45
CA GLY A 175 -4.65 -5.43 -14.59
C GLY A 175 -3.51 -6.20 -15.27
N ARG A 176 -2.25 -5.84 -15.04
CA ARG A 176 -1.10 -6.61 -15.54
C ARG A 176 -1.02 -7.96 -14.82
N THR A 177 -0.71 -9.01 -15.58
CA THR A 177 -0.75 -10.40 -15.08
C THR A 177 0.64 -10.97 -14.81
N HIS A 178 1.70 -10.35 -15.33
CA HIS A 178 3.07 -10.81 -15.16
C HIS A 178 4.00 -9.65 -14.78
N GLY A 179 4.99 -9.92 -13.94
CA GLY A 179 5.99 -8.91 -13.62
C GLY A 179 7.26 -9.39 -12.93
N VAL A 180 8.24 -8.48 -12.92
CA VAL A 180 9.52 -8.61 -12.24
C VAL A 180 9.68 -7.39 -11.34
N ILE A 181 10.11 -7.62 -10.10
CA ILE A 181 10.46 -6.57 -9.15
C ILE A 181 11.94 -6.72 -8.83
N LEU A 182 12.70 -5.66 -9.03
CA LEU A 182 14.15 -5.62 -8.78
C LEU A 182 14.54 -4.28 -8.19
N SER A 183 15.73 -4.18 -7.60
CA SER A 183 16.34 -2.90 -7.23
C SER A 183 17.74 -2.72 -7.81
N VAL A 184 18.11 -1.46 -7.94
CA VAL A 184 19.46 -0.98 -8.27
C VAL A 184 19.90 -0.04 -7.15
N ASP A 185 21.06 -0.31 -6.57
CA ASP A 185 21.65 0.54 -5.53
C ASP A 185 22.66 1.56 -6.10
N GLY A 186 23.11 2.49 -5.27
CA GLY A 186 24.11 3.47 -5.69
C GLY A 186 25.54 2.95 -5.86
N ARG A 187 25.81 1.66 -5.58
CA ARG A 187 27.05 0.95 -5.96
C ARG A 187 26.92 0.23 -7.31
N GLY A 188 25.73 0.18 -7.89
CA GLY A 188 25.44 -0.51 -9.14
C GLY A 188 25.09 -1.99 -8.95
N SER A 189 24.78 -2.43 -7.72
CA SER A 189 24.29 -3.80 -7.49
C SER A 189 22.85 -3.93 -7.97
N VAL A 190 22.54 -5.05 -8.61
CA VAL A 190 21.17 -5.39 -9.03
C VAL A 190 20.65 -6.52 -8.16
N THR A 191 19.53 -6.31 -7.48
CA THR A 191 18.89 -7.32 -6.61
C THR A 191 17.50 -7.65 -7.14
N VAL A 192 17.18 -8.94 -7.30
CA VAL A 192 15.84 -9.38 -7.70
C VAL A 192 15.00 -9.68 -6.47
N HIS A 193 13.82 -9.07 -6.39
CA HIS A 193 12.85 -9.27 -5.30
C HIS A 193 11.69 -10.18 -5.70
N ALA A 194 11.29 -10.14 -6.98
CA ALA A 194 10.31 -11.05 -7.56
C ALA A 194 10.61 -11.29 -9.06
N PRO A 195 10.49 -12.54 -9.57
CA PRO A 195 10.17 -13.76 -8.84
C PRO A 195 11.27 -14.15 -7.85
N GLU A 196 10.93 -14.87 -6.78
CA GLU A 196 11.93 -15.37 -5.82
C GLU A 196 12.89 -16.37 -6.47
N GLN A 197 12.38 -17.16 -7.43
CA GLN A 197 13.11 -18.22 -8.12
C GLN A 197 12.60 -18.37 -9.56
N GLY A 198 13.49 -18.77 -10.46
CA GLY A 198 13.16 -19.09 -11.84
C GLY A 198 13.53 -17.98 -12.83
N ALA A 199 13.42 -18.33 -14.13
CA ALA A 199 13.82 -17.47 -15.24
C ALA A 199 12.64 -16.75 -15.92
N GLN A 200 11.42 -16.94 -15.42
CA GLN A 200 10.18 -16.36 -15.97
C GLN A 200 9.57 -15.38 -14.97
N ALA A 201 8.96 -14.32 -15.47
CA ALA A 201 8.28 -13.32 -14.65
C ALA A 201 7.24 -13.96 -13.71
N ALA A 202 7.09 -13.38 -12.52
CA ALA A 202 6.09 -13.83 -11.56
C ALA A 202 4.67 -13.55 -12.07
N THR A 203 3.73 -14.47 -11.81
CA THR A 203 2.31 -14.16 -11.96
C THR A 203 1.91 -13.11 -10.91
N LEU A 204 1.29 -12.02 -11.37
CA LEU A 204 0.79 -10.96 -10.52
C LEU A 204 -0.71 -11.09 -10.32
N SER A 205 -1.16 -10.78 -9.12
CA SER A 205 -2.58 -10.59 -8.86
C SER A 205 -3.03 -9.27 -9.49
N PRO A 206 -4.04 -9.28 -10.39
CA PRO A 206 -4.35 -8.13 -11.24
C PRO A 206 -4.96 -6.94 -10.50
N SER A 207 -5.55 -7.17 -9.32
CA SER A 207 -6.28 -6.16 -8.54
C SER A 207 -5.83 -6.15 -7.08
N GLY A 208 -5.86 -4.98 -6.45
CA GLY A 208 -5.47 -4.78 -5.06
C GLY A 208 -3.97 -4.52 -4.87
N THR A 209 -3.58 -4.25 -3.63
CA THR A 209 -2.19 -4.08 -3.20
C THR A 209 -1.68 -5.40 -2.63
N HIS A 210 -0.55 -5.88 -3.15
CA HIS A 210 0.05 -7.17 -2.78
C HIS A 210 1.43 -6.95 -2.22
N ARG A 211 1.65 -7.36 -0.97
CA ARG A 211 2.97 -7.35 -0.34
C ARG A 211 3.79 -8.53 -0.85
N LEU A 212 5.08 -8.30 -1.05
CA LEU A 212 6.02 -9.40 -1.25
C LEU A 212 6.17 -10.20 0.04
N SER A 213 6.59 -11.45 -0.09
CA SER A 213 6.80 -12.39 1.02
C SER A 213 7.93 -11.95 1.95
N GLY A 214 9.01 -11.39 1.39
CA GLY A 214 10.19 -10.92 2.11
C GLY A 214 10.20 -9.43 2.38
N ALA A 215 10.80 -9.05 3.51
CA ALA A 215 11.27 -7.70 3.78
C ALA A 215 12.78 -7.63 3.54
N TYR A 216 13.27 -6.44 3.19
CA TYR A 216 14.65 -6.21 2.78
C TYR A 216 15.32 -5.19 3.70
N GLU A 217 16.44 -5.56 4.31
CA GLU A 217 17.27 -4.64 5.08
C GLU A 217 18.17 -3.84 4.14
N LEU A 218 18.08 -2.52 4.20
CA LEU A 218 18.90 -1.65 3.39
C LEU A 218 20.36 -1.69 3.85
N ASP A 219 21.26 -1.87 2.90
CA ASP A 219 22.69 -1.76 3.13
C ASP A 219 23.17 -0.28 3.17
N ASP A 220 24.47 -0.09 3.36
CA ASP A 220 25.14 1.21 3.34
C ASP A 220 25.50 1.72 1.93
N ALA A 221 24.78 1.30 0.88
CA ALA A 221 25.02 1.82 -0.46
C ALA A 221 24.81 3.34 -0.49
N PRO A 222 25.69 4.11 -1.14
CA PRO A 222 25.60 5.56 -1.08
C PRO A 222 24.48 6.07 -2.01
N ARG A 223 23.99 7.28 -1.76
CA ARG A 223 23.11 8.07 -2.65
C ARG A 223 21.67 7.57 -2.76
N PHE A 224 21.44 6.33 -3.16
CA PHE A 224 20.09 5.85 -3.43
C PHE A 224 19.94 4.32 -3.36
N GLU A 225 18.68 3.91 -3.19
CA GLU A 225 18.17 2.57 -3.52
C GLU A 225 16.96 2.77 -4.44
N ARG A 226 16.95 2.18 -5.63
CA ARG A 226 15.86 2.36 -6.60
C ARG A 226 15.21 1.05 -6.97
N PHE A 227 13.93 0.92 -6.67
CA PHE A 227 13.11 -0.25 -6.98
C PHE A 227 12.40 -0.07 -8.31
N PHE A 228 12.24 -1.15 -9.06
CA PHE A 228 11.54 -1.19 -10.34
C PHE A 228 10.48 -2.28 -10.31
N LEU A 229 9.32 -1.99 -10.89
CA LEU A 229 8.29 -2.96 -11.23
C LEU A 229 8.14 -2.94 -12.74
N VAL A 230 8.54 -4.05 -13.37
CA VAL A 230 8.39 -4.28 -14.81
C VAL A 230 7.22 -5.22 -15.03
N THR A 231 6.31 -4.89 -15.93
CA THR A 231 5.03 -5.62 -16.10
C THR A 231 4.63 -5.82 -17.54
N SER A 232 3.84 -6.87 -17.78
CA SER A 232 3.26 -7.26 -19.07
C SER A 232 1.94 -8.00 -18.89
N ASP A 233 1.13 -8.08 -19.95
CA ASP A 233 -0.06 -8.94 -20.02
C ASP A 233 0.29 -10.39 -20.39
N HIS A 234 1.52 -10.62 -20.85
CA HIS A 234 2.02 -11.94 -21.27
C HIS A 234 3.23 -12.37 -20.44
N PRO A 235 3.48 -13.68 -20.27
CA PRO A 235 4.70 -14.18 -19.66
C PRO A 235 5.94 -13.67 -20.40
N PHE A 236 7.00 -13.34 -19.67
CA PHE A 236 8.27 -12.91 -20.24
C PHE A 236 9.47 -13.40 -19.43
N ALA A 237 10.62 -13.52 -20.08
CA ALA A 237 11.86 -13.94 -19.45
C ALA A 237 12.44 -12.82 -18.56
N VAL A 238 13.01 -13.21 -17.43
CA VAL A 238 13.61 -12.28 -16.45
C VAL A 238 14.94 -11.71 -16.97
N GLU A 239 15.74 -12.53 -17.67
CA GLU A 239 17.12 -12.18 -18.05
C GLU A 239 17.26 -10.87 -18.85
N PRO A 240 16.43 -10.58 -19.88
CA PRO A 240 16.52 -9.31 -20.60
C PRO A 240 16.28 -8.08 -19.71
N VAL A 241 15.44 -8.21 -18.68
CA VAL A 241 15.18 -7.14 -17.71
C VAL A 241 16.39 -6.95 -16.80
N LEU A 242 17.04 -8.04 -16.37
CA LEU A 242 18.27 -7.96 -15.56
C LEU A 242 19.44 -7.39 -16.33
N GLU A 243 19.59 -7.73 -17.60
CA GLU A 243 20.62 -7.13 -18.47
C GLU A 243 20.40 -5.61 -18.59
N ALA A 244 19.16 -5.17 -18.84
CA ALA A 244 18.81 -3.75 -18.88
C ALA A 244 19.10 -3.05 -17.53
N ALA A 245 18.82 -3.71 -16.40
CA ALA A 245 19.11 -3.19 -15.08
C ALA A 245 20.62 -3.10 -14.81
N ARG A 246 21.40 -4.10 -15.21
CA ARG A 246 22.87 -4.10 -15.08
C ARG A 246 23.52 -2.99 -15.92
N VAL A 247 23.03 -2.77 -17.15
CA VAL A 247 23.47 -1.66 -18.00
C VAL A 247 23.13 -0.30 -17.36
N LEU A 248 21.91 -0.13 -16.85
CA LEU A 248 21.51 1.10 -16.17
C LEU A 248 22.32 1.33 -14.90
N ALA A 249 22.57 0.29 -14.11
CA ALA A 249 23.31 0.35 -12.85
C ALA A 249 24.76 0.84 -13.03
N ALA A 250 25.37 0.54 -14.18
CA ALA A 250 26.70 1.04 -14.55
C ALA A 250 26.69 2.49 -15.08
N SER A 251 25.53 3.07 -15.33
CA SER A 251 25.38 4.43 -15.87
C SER A 251 25.37 5.49 -14.75
N PRO A 252 25.93 6.69 -14.99
CA PRO A 252 25.74 7.85 -14.11
C PRO A 252 24.26 8.19 -13.86
N GLU A 253 23.38 7.82 -14.79
CA GLU A 253 21.94 8.11 -14.77
C GLU A 253 21.11 7.06 -14.03
N ALA A 254 21.74 6.09 -13.35
CA ALA A 254 21.04 5.01 -12.63
C ALA A 254 19.94 5.50 -11.68
N HIS A 255 20.13 6.69 -11.10
CA HIS A 255 19.21 7.34 -10.17
C HIS A 255 17.94 7.93 -10.83
N THR A 256 17.89 8.09 -12.16
CA THR A 256 16.78 8.80 -12.85
C THR A 256 16.31 8.12 -14.13
N ALA A 257 17.22 7.62 -14.98
CA ALA A 257 16.87 7.08 -16.29
C ALA A 257 16.00 5.80 -16.19
N SER A 258 15.16 5.57 -17.20
CA SER A 258 14.36 4.35 -17.31
C SER A 258 15.20 3.17 -17.81
N LEU A 259 14.80 1.95 -17.45
CA LEU A 259 15.36 0.73 -18.04
C LEU A 259 15.08 0.70 -19.54
N PHE A 260 16.07 0.34 -20.35
CA PHE A 260 15.86 0.09 -21.77
C PHE A 260 15.31 -1.33 -21.96
N LEU A 261 13.99 -1.46 -22.06
CA LEU A 261 13.30 -2.75 -22.03
C LEU A 261 12.84 -3.22 -23.42
N PRO A 262 12.70 -4.55 -23.63
CA PRO A 262 12.01 -5.09 -24.79
C PRO A 262 10.60 -4.52 -24.99
N GLU A 263 10.12 -4.54 -26.24
CA GLU A 263 8.76 -4.11 -26.58
C GLU A 263 7.69 -4.90 -25.80
N GLY A 264 6.59 -4.23 -25.47
CA GLY A 264 5.48 -4.81 -24.72
C GLY A 264 5.67 -4.83 -23.21
N LEU A 265 6.86 -4.48 -22.70
CA LEU A 265 7.10 -4.31 -21.27
C LEU A 265 6.87 -2.86 -20.85
N THR A 266 6.25 -2.68 -19.69
CA THR A 266 6.07 -1.38 -19.06
C THR A 266 6.76 -1.35 -17.71
N GLN A 267 7.27 -0.19 -17.30
CA GLN A 267 7.98 -0.05 -16.04
C GLN A 267 7.46 1.12 -15.22
N VAL A 268 7.57 0.97 -13.91
CA VAL A 268 7.50 2.06 -12.93
C VAL A 268 8.63 1.87 -11.93
N SER A 269 9.09 2.96 -11.32
CA SER A 269 10.16 2.91 -10.32
C SER A 269 9.79 3.67 -9.06
N PHE A 270 10.40 3.29 -7.94
CA PHE A 270 10.35 4.00 -6.68
C PHE A 270 11.75 4.20 -6.12
N THR A 271 12.12 5.41 -5.71
CA THR A 271 13.49 5.74 -5.26
C THR A 271 13.52 6.13 -3.79
N LEU A 272 14.47 5.59 -3.04
CA LEU A 272 14.88 6.05 -1.72
C LEU A 272 16.20 6.81 -1.83
N GLN A 273 16.36 7.86 -1.03
CA GLN A 273 17.62 8.59 -0.87
C GLN A 273 18.40 8.04 0.32
N LYS A 274 19.71 7.82 0.14
CA LYS A 274 20.65 7.35 1.18
C LYS A 274 21.71 8.40 1.47
#